data_AF-A0A350PEN3-F1
#
_entry.id   AF-A0A350PEN3-F1
#
_cell.length_a   1.000
_cell.length_b   1.000
_cell.length_c   1.000
_cell.angle_alpha   90.00
_cell.angle_beta   90.00
_cell.angle_gamma   90.00
#
_symmetry.space_group_name_H-M   'P 1'
#
loop_
_entity.id
_entity.type
_entity.pdbx_description
1 polymer ?
#
loop_
_entity_poly.entity_id
_entity_poly.type
_entity_poly.pdbx_seq_one_letter_code
_entity_poly.pdbx_strand_id
1 'polypeptide(L)'
;MNEEKSWFKSFCESNRLRYRLAEDSHAVAVSSGKWKNDQFFDGFGKGIVGIFVQRDTKTQYTYLKKRLIDKFGCEVTQDGETEGCFTVEAWQAMPIAKHLRITMHKARVSNPKWLHKDE
;
A
#
# COMPACT_ATOMS: atom_id res chain seq x y z
N MET A 1 7.49 -28.75 -0.15
CA MET A 1 7.53 -27.70 -1.18
C MET A 1 7.71 -26.39 -0.44
N ASN A 2 8.90 -25.79 -0.47
CA ASN A 2 9.09 -24.46 0.12
C ASN A 2 8.22 -23.51 -0.70
N GLU A 3 7.12 -23.01 -0.12
CA GLU A 3 6.39 -21.88 -0.70
C GLU A 3 7.41 -20.76 -0.87
N GLU A 4 7.81 -20.47 -2.11
CA GLU A 4 8.51 -19.23 -2.39
C GLU A 4 7.65 -18.11 -1.81
N LYS A 5 8.18 -17.39 -0.81
CA LYS A 5 7.55 -16.16 -0.36
C LYS A 5 7.43 -15.28 -1.60
N SER A 6 6.21 -15.10 -2.11
CA SER A 6 5.91 -14.18 -3.21
C SER A 6 6.70 -12.89 -2.95
N TRP A 7 7.40 -12.40 -3.98
CA TRP A 7 8.24 -11.21 -3.87
C TRP A 7 7.45 -10.05 -3.23
N PHE A 8 6.15 -9.98 -3.49
CA PHE A 8 5.24 -8.98 -2.94
C PHE A 8 5.05 -9.12 -1.42
N LYS A 9 4.93 -10.36 -0.91
CA LYS A 9 4.92 -10.63 0.54
C LYS A 9 6.22 -10.16 1.19
N SER A 10 7.36 -10.51 0.58
CA SER A 10 8.69 -10.08 1.06
C SER A 10 8.84 -8.55 1.03
N PHE A 11 8.33 -7.91 -0.02
CA PHE A 11 8.26 -6.46 -0.15
C PHE A 11 7.41 -5.83 0.96
N CYS A 12 6.22 -6.38 1.22
CA CYS A 12 5.33 -5.89 2.28
C CYS A 12 5.93 -6.02 3.67
N GLU A 13 6.51 -7.19 3.99
CA GLU A 13 7.18 -7.45 5.27
C GLU A 13 8.34 -6.46 5.49
N SER A 14 9.21 -6.30 4.48
CA SER A 14 10.38 -5.41 4.54
C SER A 14 10.01 -3.94 4.73
N ASN A 15 8.87 -3.54 4.17
CA ASN A 15 8.39 -2.16 4.18
C ASN A 15 7.31 -1.88 5.24
N ARG A 16 7.01 -2.87 6.10
CA ARG A 16 5.98 -2.79 7.14
C ARG A 16 4.61 -2.37 6.59
N LEU A 17 4.20 -2.95 5.47
CA LEU A 17 2.87 -2.74 4.90
C LEU A 17 1.86 -3.67 5.58
N ARG A 18 0.58 -3.25 5.62
CA ARG A 18 -0.52 -4.05 6.18
C ARG A 18 -0.92 -5.18 5.24
N TYR A 19 -0.05 -6.18 5.14
CA TYR A 19 -0.26 -7.38 4.33
C TYR A 19 -1.47 -8.19 4.81
N ARG A 20 -2.27 -8.68 3.87
CA ARG A 20 -3.34 -9.65 4.07
C ARG A 20 -3.53 -10.47 2.79
N LEU A 21 -4.10 -11.65 2.92
CA LEU A 21 -4.72 -12.34 1.78
C LEU A 21 -6.16 -11.81 1.61
N ALA A 22 -6.51 -11.42 0.39
CA ALA A 22 -7.88 -11.11 0.00
C ALA A 22 -8.73 -12.41 -0.06
N GLU A 23 -10.04 -12.27 -0.29
CA GLU A 23 -10.99 -13.42 -0.27
C GLU A 23 -10.69 -14.45 -1.36
N ASP A 24 -10.15 -13.99 -2.47
CA ASP A 24 -9.67 -14.76 -3.62
C ASP A 24 -8.25 -15.33 -3.41
N SER A 25 -7.71 -15.23 -2.19
CA SER A 25 -6.34 -15.62 -1.83
C SER A 25 -5.23 -14.83 -2.53
N HIS A 26 -5.54 -13.69 -3.15
CA HIS A 26 -4.51 -12.81 -3.68
C HIS A 26 -3.83 -11.99 -2.57
N ALA A 27 -2.51 -11.84 -2.68
CA ALA A 27 -1.70 -11.09 -1.74
C ALA A 27 -1.92 -9.58 -1.93
N VAL A 28 -2.42 -8.90 -0.90
CA VAL A 28 -2.68 -7.46 -0.92
C VAL A 28 -2.09 -6.77 0.31
N ALA A 29 -1.82 -5.48 0.20
CA ALA A 29 -1.57 -4.62 1.35
C ALA A 29 -2.61 -3.51 1.42
N VAL A 30 -3.39 -3.51 2.49
CA VAL A 30 -4.60 -2.68 2.59
C VAL A 30 -4.35 -1.40 3.36
N SER A 31 -5.05 -0.34 2.97
CA SER A 31 -5.03 0.93 3.67
C SER A 31 -5.69 0.85 5.05
N SER A 32 -5.57 1.94 5.80
CA SER A 32 -6.28 2.12 7.07
C SER A 32 -6.98 3.47 7.12
N GLY A 33 -8.12 3.51 7.81
CA GLY A 33 -8.93 4.73 7.97
C GLY A 33 -10.15 4.72 7.06
N LYS A 34 -10.44 5.89 6.45
CA LYS A 34 -11.66 6.11 5.66
C LYS A 34 -11.70 5.25 4.40
N TRP A 35 -10.61 5.24 3.64
CA TRP A 35 -10.55 4.66 2.29
C TRP A 35 -10.14 3.19 2.29
N LYS A 36 -10.87 2.32 3.00
CA LYS A 36 -10.47 0.92 3.26
C LYS A 36 -10.21 0.07 2.01
N ASN A 37 -10.76 0.47 0.87
CA ASN A 37 -10.63 -0.24 -0.40
C ASN A 37 -9.32 0.11 -1.11
N ASP A 38 -8.59 1.15 -0.69
CA ASP A 38 -7.26 1.42 -1.24
C ASP A 38 -6.30 0.29 -0.85
N GLN A 39 -5.63 -0.29 -1.85
CA GLN A 39 -4.75 -1.43 -1.65
C GLN A 39 -3.59 -1.45 -2.64
N PHE A 40 -2.49 -2.05 -2.22
CA PHE A 40 -1.43 -2.53 -3.10
C PHE A 40 -1.62 -4.01 -3.39
N PHE A 41 -1.18 -4.45 -4.56
CA PHE A 41 -1.14 -5.84 -4.99
C PHE A 41 0.08 -6.12 -5.87
N ASP A 42 0.33 -7.38 -6.20
CA ASP A 42 1.40 -7.76 -7.14
C ASP A 42 1.06 -7.26 -8.56
N GLY A 43 1.87 -6.36 -9.12
CA GLY A 43 1.64 -5.75 -10.43
C GLY A 43 1.98 -6.65 -11.62
N PHE A 44 1.85 -7.97 -11.46
CA PHE A 44 2.12 -8.99 -12.49
C PHE A 44 3.57 -9.01 -13.01
N GLY A 45 4.52 -8.73 -12.11
CA GLY A 45 5.94 -8.74 -12.43
C GLY A 45 6.81 -8.39 -11.22
N LYS A 46 7.96 -9.06 -11.09
CA LYS A 46 8.88 -8.80 -9.98
C LYS A 46 9.32 -7.34 -10.01
N GLY A 47 9.00 -6.59 -8.93
CA GLY A 47 9.40 -5.20 -8.79
C GLY A 47 8.36 -4.17 -9.24
N ILE A 48 7.18 -4.60 -9.71
CA ILE A 48 6.07 -3.71 -10.02
C ILE A 48 4.96 -3.88 -9.00
N VAL A 49 4.53 -2.78 -8.39
CA VAL A 49 3.43 -2.75 -7.44
C VAL A 49 2.19 -2.24 -8.14
N GLY A 50 1.12 -3.04 -8.11
CA GLY A 50 -0.21 -2.61 -8.50
C GLY A 50 -0.87 -1.83 -7.37
N ILE A 51 -1.64 -0.80 -7.72
CA ILE A 51 -2.32 0.09 -6.79
C ILE A 51 -3.77 0.18 -7.23
N PHE A 52 -4.70 -0.15 -6.35
CA PHE A 52 -6.12 0.11 -6.54
C PHE A 52 -6.57 1.18 -5.54
N VAL A 53 -7.36 2.14 -6.03
CA VAL A 53 -7.92 3.22 -5.22
C VAL A 53 -9.37 3.48 -5.58
N GLN A 54 -10.18 3.83 -4.58
CA GLN A 54 -11.60 4.13 -4.76
C GLN A 54 -12.04 5.29 -3.87
N ARG A 55 -12.87 6.20 -4.40
CA ARG A 55 -13.37 7.38 -3.69
C ARG A 55 -14.89 7.47 -3.76
N ASP A 56 -15.47 8.25 -2.83
CA ASP A 56 -16.93 8.46 -2.79
C ASP A 56 -17.41 9.32 -3.96
N THR A 57 -16.54 10.18 -4.50
CA THR A 57 -16.90 11.15 -5.53
C THR A 57 -15.84 11.25 -6.62
N LYS A 58 -16.28 11.56 -7.84
CA LYS A 58 -15.43 11.80 -9.01
C LYS A 58 -14.38 12.87 -8.78
N THR A 59 -14.75 13.96 -8.10
CA THR A 59 -13.83 15.06 -7.79
C THR A 59 -12.67 14.58 -6.91
N GLN A 60 -12.97 13.82 -5.84
CA GLN A 60 -11.93 13.25 -4.97
C GLN A 60 -11.02 12.29 -5.74
N TYR A 61 -11.60 11.43 -6.58
CA TYR A 61 -10.83 10.52 -7.42
C TYR A 61 -9.92 11.28 -8.39
N THR A 62 -10.44 12.30 -9.08
CA THR A 62 -9.68 13.13 -10.04
C THR A 62 -8.46 13.78 -9.38
N TYR A 63 -8.61 14.36 -8.19
CA TYR A 63 -7.49 14.95 -7.46
C TYR A 63 -6.45 13.92 -7.02
N LEU A 64 -6.89 12.74 -6.57
CA LEU A 64 -5.99 11.66 -6.21
C LEU A 64 -5.24 11.13 -7.43
N LYS A 65 -5.95 10.81 -8.51
CA LYS A 65 -5.40 10.33 -9.78
C LYS A 65 -4.31 11.26 -10.29
N LYS A 66 -4.61 12.57 -10.36
CA LYS A 66 -3.63 13.58 -10.77
C LYS A 66 -2.37 13.55 -9.89
N ARG A 67 -2.53 13.36 -8.58
CA ARG A 67 -1.39 13.24 -7.67
C ARG A 67 -0.61 11.93 -7.88
N LEU A 68 -1.28 10.80 -8.10
CA LEU A 68 -0.64 9.52 -8.38
C LEU A 68 0.24 9.61 -9.63
N ILE A 69 -0.29 10.21 -10.70
CA ILE A 69 0.44 10.38 -11.95
C ILE A 69 1.53 11.45 -11.82
N ASP A 70 1.16 12.70 -11.56
CA ASP A 70 2.06 13.84 -11.70
C ASP A 70 3.15 13.88 -10.61
N LYS A 71 2.84 13.41 -9.39
CA LYS A 71 3.76 13.50 -8.25
C LYS A 71 4.49 12.20 -7.96
N PHE A 72 3.82 11.07 -8.15
CA PHE A 72 4.39 9.76 -7.81
C PHE A 72 4.84 8.95 -9.02
N GLY A 73 4.56 9.40 -10.24
CA GLY A 73 4.98 8.72 -11.46
C GLY A 73 4.23 7.42 -11.71
N CYS A 74 3.02 7.28 -11.18
CA CYS A 74 2.20 6.10 -11.43
C CYS A 74 1.71 6.07 -12.87
N GLU A 75 1.71 4.88 -13.46
CA GLU A 75 1.08 4.60 -14.75
C GLU A 75 -0.35 4.13 -14.53
N VAL A 76 -1.28 4.56 -15.39
CA VAL A 76 -2.69 4.17 -15.31
C VAL A 76 -2.90 2.89 -16.08
N THR A 77 -3.45 1.86 -15.43
CA THR A 77 -3.81 0.60 -16.09
C THR A 77 -5.31 0.47 -16.29
N GLN A 78 -6.12 1.05 -15.40
CA GLN A 78 -7.57 1.11 -15.52
C GLN A 78 -8.08 2.42 -14.92
N ASP A 79 -9.00 3.08 -15.61
CA ASP A 79 -9.56 4.37 -15.18
C ASP A 79 -11.08 4.31 -15.20
N GLY A 80 -11.69 4.42 -14.02
CA GLY A 80 -13.13 4.53 -13.82
C GLY A 80 -13.54 5.94 -13.43
N GLU A 81 -14.81 6.10 -13.03
CA GLU A 81 -15.33 7.42 -12.61
C GLU A 81 -14.92 7.79 -11.18
N THR A 82 -14.91 6.79 -10.28
CA THR A 82 -14.61 6.95 -8.85
C THR A 82 -13.50 6.03 -8.37
N GLU A 83 -12.95 5.21 -9.25
CA GLU A 83 -11.92 4.21 -8.94
C GLU A 83 -10.96 4.03 -10.10
N GLY A 84 -9.80 3.46 -9.81
CA GLY A 84 -8.81 3.15 -10.84
C GLY A 84 -7.69 2.25 -10.34
N CYS A 85 -7.02 1.65 -11.31
CA CYS A 85 -5.84 0.83 -11.12
C CYS A 85 -4.63 1.55 -11.71
N PHE A 86 -3.53 1.46 -10.98
CA PHE A 86 -2.26 2.07 -11.34
C PHE A 86 -1.12 1.10 -11.08
N THR A 87 0.02 1.34 -11.71
CA THR A 87 1.27 0.61 -11.47
C THR A 87 2.40 1.57 -11.15
N VAL A 88 3.35 1.11 -10.36
CA VAL A 88 4.57 1.85 -10.04
C VAL A 88 5.70 0.86 -9.74
N GLU A 89 6.94 1.28 -9.94
CA GLU A 89 8.09 0.48 -9.49
C GLU A 89 8.17 0.43 -7.96
N ALA A 90 8.57 -0.73 -7.42
CA ALA A 90 8.55 -1.01 -5.99
C ALA A 90 9.41 -0.03 -5.17
N TRP A 91 10.49 0.51 -5.74
CA TRP A 91 11.35 1.50 -5.07
C TRP A 91 10.66 2.87 -4.90
N GLN A 92 9.66 3.18 -5.72
CA GLN A 92 8.85 4.42 -5.63
C GLN A 92 7.55 4.23 -4.84
N ALA A 93 7.22 3.00 -4.45
CA ALA A 93 5.92 2.68 -3.84
C ALA A 93 5.73 3.25 -2.42
N MET A 94 6.81 3.56 -1.69
CA MET A 94 6.74 3.92 -0.27
C MET A 94 6.10 5.29 0.04
N PRO A 95 6.42 6.38 -0.69
CA PRO A 95 5.67 7.63 -0.58
C PRO A 95 4.16 7.45 -0.79
N ILE A 96 3.77 6.59 -1.74
CA ILE A 96 2.37 6.30 -2.03
C ILE A 96 1.73 5.51 -0.90
N ALA A 97 2.40 4.45 -0.39
CA ALA A 97 1.91 3.64 0.72
C ALA A 97 1.63 4.48 1.98
N LYS A 98 2.49 5.48 2.26
CA LYS A 98 2.28 6.45 3.35
C LYS A 98 1.08 7.35 3.05
N HIS A 99 0.98 7.86 1.83
CA HIS A 99 -0.12 8.73 1.41
C HIS A 99 -1.49 8.04 1.55
N LEU A 100 -1.57 6.77 1.14
CA LEU A 100 -2.77 5.93 1.22
C LEU A 100 -2.97 5.26 2.58
N ARG A 101 -2.09 5.51 3.56
CA ARG A 101 -2.16 4.91 4.91
C ARG A 101 -2.11 3.37 4.93
N ILE A 102 -1.40 2.77 3.97
CA ILE A 102 -1.14 1.32 3.86
C ILE A 102 0.00 0.89 4.80
N THR A 103 0.95 1.78 5.06
CA THR A 103 2.05 1.52 6.00
C THR A 103 1.53 1.32 7.43
N MET A 104 2.05 0.33 8.13
CA MET A 104 1.85 0.18 9.57
C MET A 104 2.55 1.32 10.32
N HIS A 105 1.88 1.91 11.29
CA HIS A 105 2.53 2.88 12.18
C HIS A 105 3.69 2.20 12.93
N LYS A 106 4.78 2.94 13.16
CA LYS A 106 5.78 2.49 14.12
C LYS A 106 5.09 2.34 15.47
N ALA A 107 5.31 1.22 16.16
CA ALA A 107 4.88 1.06 17.53
C ALA A 107 5.48 2.23 18.32
N ARG A 108 4.63 3.11 18.85
CA ARG A 108 5.05 4.13 19.81
C ARG A 108 5.29 3.40 21.11
N VAL A 109 6.47 2.80 21.28
CA VAL A 109 6.90 2.43 22.62
C VAL A 109 7.31 3.74 23.28
N SER A 110 6.35 4.39 23.93
CA SER A 110 6.60 5.55 24.79
C SER A 110 7.44 5.04 25.95
N ASN A 111 8.76 5.27 25.89
CA ASN A 111 9.75 5.04 26.94
C ASN A 111 9.32 3.97 27.97
N PRO A 112 9.49 2.67 27.66
CA PRO A 112 8.93 1.61 28.49
C PRO A 112 9.60 1.65 29.86
N LYS A 113 8.79 1.86 30.92
CA LYS A 113 9.27 1.93 32.31
C LYS A 113 10.11 0.72 32.71
N TRP A 114 9.82 -0.46 32.15
CA TRP A 114 10.54 -1.72 32.41
C TRP A 114 11.95 -1.79 31.81
N LEU A 115 12.37 -0.81 31.00
CA LEU A 115 13.73 -0.73 30.45
C LEU A 115 14.69 0.04 31.35
N HIS A 116 14.16 0.85 32.26
CA HIS A 116 14.94 1.54 33.30
C HIS A 116 14.97 0.58 34.49
N LYS A 117 16.09 -0.12 34.68
CA LYS A 117 16.35 -0.78 35.97
C LYS A 117 16.53 0.35 36.97
N ASP A 118 15.70 0.38 38.01
CA ASP A 118 15.87 1.29 39.14
C ASP A 118 17.28 1.08 39.73
N GLU A 119 18.17 2.07 39.57
CA GLU A 119 19.42 2.18 40.33
C GLU A 119 19.14 2.64 41.76
#